data_AF-A0A165NBB7-F1
#
_entry.id   AF-A0A165NBB7-F1
#
_cell.length_a   1.000
_cell.length_b   1.000
_cell.length_c   1.000
_cell.angle_alpha   90.00
_cell.angle_beta   90.00
_cell.angle_gamma   90.00
#
_symmetry.space_group_name_H-M   'P 1'
#
loop_
_entity.id
_entity.type
_entity.pdbx_description
1 polymer ?
#
loop_
_entity_poly.entity_id
_entity_poly.type
_entity_poly.pdbx_seq_one_letter_code
_entity_poly.pdbx_strand_id
1 'polypeptide(L)'
;MSAGWLARLTQALSKHPSSNTYSLATVEDKIPRVRTVVHRTFLGQDTPAPLLVTTTDVRTPKSAQIADNWNTEICWWIEPTQEQWRITGNALLVPHSKHTGRIGELPPGYDWTEERQRTFNTVSGRIRASFCRPVPGTSLEPGTTWPEQLPPLGEWKNDVEREQVETAFENFALLVICPLEVDFVELKPIPNIRTTYAIHDGKWEERAVVP
;
A
#
# COMPACT_ATOMS: atom_id res chain seq x y z
N MET A 1 7.75 -17.67 10.34
CA MET A 1 7.76 -17.82 8.87
C MET A 1 6.33 -17.64 8.38
N SER A 2 6.13 -16.86 7.33
CA SER A 2 4.85 -16.80 6.61
C SER A 2 4.47 -18.19 6.11
N ALA A 3 3.18 -18.44 5.86
CA ALA A 3 2.62 -19.73 5.42
C ALA A 3 3.10 -20.23 4.03
N GLY A 4 4.22 -19.72 3.51
CA GLY A 4 4.65 -19.92 2.13
C GLY A 4 3.90 -19.06 1.11
N TRP A 5 2.73 -18.50 1.44
CA TRP A 5 1.95 -17.63 0.54
C TRP A 5 2.77 -16.44 0.02
N LEU A 6 3.57 -15.79 0.90
CA LEU A 6 4.38 -14.64 0.51
C LEU A 6 5.50 -15.05 -0.44
N ALA A 7 6.12 -16.20 -0.22
CA ALA A 7 7.16 -16.71 -1.11
C ALA A 7 6.59 -17.02 -2.51
N ARG A 8 5.37 -17.57 -2.58
CA ARG A 8 4.67 -17.80 -3.86
C ARG A 8 4.32 -16.49 -4.57
N LEU A 9 3.73 -15.53 -3.86
CA LEU A 9 3.40 -14.22 -4.42
C LEU A 9 4.64 -13.47 -4.91
N THR A 10 5.70 -13.42 -4.10
CA THR A 10 6.96 -12.74 -4.49
C THR A 10 7.62 -13.43 -5.68
N GLN A 11 7.57 -14.76 -5.77
CA GLN A 11 8.03 -15.49 -6.95
C GLN A 11 7.24 -15.09 -8.21
N ALA A 12 5.90 -15.04 -8.15
CA ALA A 12 5.08 -14.62 -9.28
C ALA A 12 5.39 -13.17 -9.72
N LEU A 13 5.51 -12.25 -8.76
CA LEU A 13 5.84 -10.85 -9.03
C LEU A 13 7.25 -10.67 -9.61
N SER A 14 8.23 -11.48 -9.19
CA SER A 14 9.59 -11.42 -9.76
C SER A 14 9.64 -11.74 -11.25
N LYS A 15 8.74 -12.62 -11.71
CA LYS A 15 8.61 -13.01 -13.13
C LYS A 15 7.75 -12.01 -13.91
N HIS A 16 6.85 -11.30 -13.23
CA HIS A 16 5.88 -10.37 -13.81
C HIS A 16 5.91 -9.00 -13.11
N PRO A 17 7.03 -8.26 -13.18
CA PRO A 17 7.22 -7.02 -12.42
C PRO A 17 6.25 -5.89 -12.78
N SER A 18 5.59 -5.97 -13.95
CA SER A 18 4.52 -5.05 -14.34
C SER A 18 3.22 -5.26 -13.56
N SER A 19 3.06 -6.40 -12.89
CA SER A 19 1.89 -6.73 -12.05
C SER A 19 2.03 -6.14 -10.64
N ASN A 20 2.65 -4.98 -10.48
CA ASN A 20 2.94 -4.36 -9.18
C ASN A 20 1.81 -3.48 -8.62
N THR A 21 0.60 -3.60 -9.16
CA THR A 21 -0.56 -2.82 -8.71
C THR A 21 -1.69 -3.75 -8.32
N TYR A 22 -2.49 -3.32 -7.36
CA TYR A 22 -3.63 -4.09 -6.88
C TYR A 22 -4.80 -3.18 -6.50
N SER A 23 -6.00 -3.74 -6.47
CA SER A 23 -7.18 -3.05 -5.97
C SER A 23 -7.20 -3.10 -4.44
N LEU A 24 -7.29 -1.94 -3.80
CA LEU A 24 -7.42 -1.81 -2.36
C LEU A 24 -8.88 -1.46 -2.03
N ALA A 25 -9.57 -2.31 -1.29
CA ALA A 25 -10.92 -2.06 -0.79
C ALA A 25 -10.87 -1.47 0.63
N THR A 26 -11.66 -0.45 0.91
CA THR A 26 -11.87 0.14 2.23
C THR A 26 -13.37 0.36 2.46
N VAL A 27 -13.75 0.77 3.67
CA VAL A 27 -15.14 1.01 4.04
C VAL A 27 -15.32 2.45 4.50
N GLU A 28 -16.41 3.08 4.07
CA GLU A 28 -16.85 4.41 4.49
C GLU A 28 -18.33 4.30 4.90
N ASP A 29 -18.67 4.50 6.17
CA ASP A 29 -20.06 4.37 6.65
C ASP A 29 -20.77 3.08 6.20
N LYS A 30 -20.06 1.95 6.27
CA LYS A 30 -20.49 0.61 5.79
C LYS A 30 -20.64 0.49 4.26
N ILE A 31 -20.28 1.51 3.50
CA ILE A 31 -20.27 1.51 2.04
C ILE A 31 -18.86 1.12 1.55
N PRO A 32 -18.73 0.11 0.69
CA PRO A 32 -17.43 -0.28 0.15
C PRO A 32 -16.89 0.80 -0.81
N ARG A 33 -15.57 1.01 -0.75
CA ARG A 33 -14.81 1.89 -1.63
C ARG A 33 -13.62 1.12 -2.18
N VAL A 34 -13.26 1.35 -3.45
CA VAL A 34 -12.15 0.63 -4.10
C VAL A 34 -11.37 1.57 -5.01
N ARG A 35 -10.07 1.30 -5.14
CA ARG A 35 -9.15 1.98 -6.07
C ARG A 35 -7.90 1.13 -6.30
N THR A 36 -7.23 1.35 -7.41
CA THR A 36 -5.91 0.76 -7.67
C THR A 36 -4.83 1.52 -6.91
N VAL A 37 -3.89 0.79 -6.31
CA VAL A 37 -2.69 1.33 -5.67
C VAL A 37 -1.46 0.55 -6.14
N VAL A 38 -0.28 1.17 -6.02
CA VAL A 38 1.00 0.57 -6.41
C VAL A 38 1.64 -0.06 -5.17
N HIS A 39 2.00 -1.34 -5.24
CA HIS A 39 2.82 -1.99 -4.23
C HIS A 39 4.21 -1.34 -4.18
N ARG A 40 4.72 -1.05 -2.99
CA ARG A 40 6.07 -0.47 -2.81
C ARG A 40 7.08 -1.47 -2.31
N THR A 41 6.75 -2.17 -1.23
CA THR A 41 7.66 -3.14 -0.63
C THR A 41 6.90 -4.10 0.29
N PHE A 42 7.53 -5.25 0.55
CA PHE A 42 7.18 -6.14 1.65
C PHE A 42 8.18 -5.95 2.79
N LEU A 43 7.68 -5.80 4.02
CA LEU A 43 8.50 -5.76 5.22
C LEU A 43 8.32 -7.04 6.04
N GLY A 44 9.34 -7.44 6.79
CA GLY A 44 9.26 -8.60 7.69
C GLY A 44 9.00 -9.92 6.98
N GLN A 45 9.55 -10.11 5.78
CA GLN A 45 9.29 -11.28 4.93
C GLN A 45 9.64 -12.61 5.59
N ASP A 46 10.66 -12.61 6.46
CA ASP A 46 11.12 -13.77 7.22
C ASP A 46 10.31 -14.00 8.51
N THR A 47 9.43 -13.08 8.86
CA THR A 47 8.60 -13.14 10.06
C THR A 47 7.27 -13.87 9.77
N PRO A 48 6.57 -14.35 10.81
CA PRO A 48 5.18 -14.80 10.66
C PRO A 48 4.20 -13.67 10.30
N ALA A 49 4.57 -12.39 10.39
CA ALA A 49 3.67 -11.26 10.17
C ALA A 49 4.23 -10.29 9.12
N PRO A 50 4.36 -10.73 7.85
CA PRO A 50 4.85 -9.85 6.80
C PRO A 50 3.87 -8.71 6.55
N LEU A 51 4.39 -7.55 6.17
CA LEU A 51 3.59 -6.35 5.91
C LEU A 51 3.67 -5.97 4.45
N LEU A 52 2.57 -5.47 3.88
CA LEU A 52 2.56 -4.85 2.55
C LEU A 52 2.57 -3.34 2.71
N VAL A 53 3.44 -2.65 2.00
CA VAL A 53 3.51 -1.19 2.01
C VAL A 53 3.04 -0.64 0.66
N THR A 54 2.11 0.30 0.72
CA THR A 54 1.80 1.23 -0.38
C THR A 54 1.92 2.67 0.10
N THR A 55 1.70 3.63 -0.80
CA THR A 55 1.83 5.07 -0.52
C THR A 55 0.54 5.78 -0.83
N THR A 56 0.24 6.82 -0.07
CA THR A 56 -0.93 7.64 -0.33
C THR A 56 -0.71 9.09 0.04
N ASP A 57 -1.54 9.97 -0.52
CA ASP A 57 -1.65 11.34 -0.02
C ASP A 57 -2.60 11.30 1.18
N VAL A 58 -2.11 11.76 2.33
CA VAL A 58 -2.82 11.73 3.61
C VAL A 58 -4.16 12.47 3.55
N ARG A 59 -4.32 13.40 2.62
CA ARG A 59 -5.53 14.21 2.44
C ARG A 59 -6.62 13.51 1.61
N THR A 60 -6.34 12.32 1.08
CA THR A 60 -7.33 11.58 0.27
C THR A 60 -8.41 10.93 1.12
N PRO A 61 -9.63 10.70 0.58
CA PRO A 61 -10.72 10.07 1.33
C PRO A 61 -10.36 8.71 1.94
N LYS A 62 -9.54 7.90 1.24
CA LYS A 62 -9.13 6.58 1.76
C LYS A 62 -8.36 6.68 3.09
N SER A 63 -7.65 7.78 3.32
CA SER A 63 -6.91 8.00 4.56
C SER A 63 -7.88 8.18 5.73
N ALA A 64 -8.93 8.98 5.55
CA ALA A 64 -9.99 9.13 6.55
C ALA A 64 -10.75 7.83 6.77
N GLN A 65 -11.08 7.11 5.68
CA GLN A 65 -11.76 5.80 5.73
C GLN A 65 -10.96 4.79 6.56
N ILE A 66 -9.64 4.72 6.36
CA ILE A 66 -8.76 3.80 7.09
C ILE A 66 -8.58 4.22 8.56
N ALA A 67 -8.52 5.53 8.82
CA ALA A 67 -8.46 6.04 10.18
C ALA A 67 -9.73 5.74 11.00
N ASP A 68 -10.90 5.73 10.35
CA ASP A 68 -12.17 5.35 10.96
C ASP A 68 -12.32 3.83 11.07
N ASN A 69 -12.09 3.13 9.97
CA ASN A 69 -12.16 1.68 9.85
C ASN A 69 -10.93 1.12 9.13
N TRP A 70 -10.03 0.54 9.93
CA TRP A 70 -8.80 -0.09 9.47
C TRP A 70 -9.01 -1.38 8.67
N ASN A 71 -10.21 -1.95 8.57
CA ASN A 71 -10.41 -3.20 7.82
C ASN A 71 -10.28 -2.94 6.31
N THR A 72 -9.51 -3.79 5.64
CA THR A 72 -9.26 -3.70 4.20
C THR A 72 -9.21 -5.09 3.57
N GLU A 73 -9.45 -5.14 2.27
CA GLU A 73 -9.14 -6.30 1.44
C GLU A 73 -8.40 -5.83 0.18
N ILE A 74 -7.32 -6.51 -0.16
CA ILE A 74 -6.62 -6.35 -1.43
C ILE A 74 -7.15 -7.41 -2.40
N CYS A 75 -7.40 -7.03 -3.65
CA CYS A 75 -7.52 -7.97 -4.76
C CYS A 75 -6.42 -7.71 -5.78
N TRP A 76 -5.54 -8.69 -5.95
CA TRP A 76 -4.35 -8.61 -6.79
C TRP A 76 -4.41 -9.69 -7.87
N TRP A 77 -4.65 -9.23 -9.10
CA TRP A 77 -4.66 -10.08 -10.28
C TRP A 77 -3.29 -10.09 -10.96
N ILE A 78 -2.74 -11.28 -11.20
CA ILE A 78 -1.51 -11.49 -11.97
C ILE A 78 -1.91 -12.18 -13.27
N GLU A 79 -2.10 -11.38 -14.31
CA GLU A 79 -2.63 -11.87 -15.60
C GLU A 79 -1.81 -13.02 -16.18
N PRO A 80 -0.46 -12.95 -16.28
CA PRO A 80 0.29 -13.94 -17.05
C PRO A 80 0.23 -15.36 -16.47
N THR A 81 0.03 -15.46 -15.15
CA THR A 81 -0.14 -16.73 -14.43
C THR A 81 -1.61 -17.09 -14.23
N GLN A 82 -2.55 -16.18 -14.54
CA GLN A 82 -3.97 -16.28 -14.24
C GLN A 82 -4.24 -16.57 -12.76
N GLU A 83 -3.52 -15.85 -11.91
CA GLU A 83 -3.57 -15.98 -10.45
C GLU A 83 -4.30 -14.78 -9.84
N GLN A 84 -5.18 -15.06 -8.87
CA GLN A 84 -5.81 -14.03 -8.06
C GLN A 84 -5.42 -14.21 -6.59
N TRP A 85 -4.94 -13.13 -5.98
CA TRP A 85 -4.63 -13.06 -4.55
C TRP A 85 -5.59 -12.08 -3.89
N ARG A 86 -6.42 -12.59 -2.97
CA ARG A 86 -7.23 -11.77 -2.09
C ARG A 86 -6.56 -11.75 -0.72
N ILE A 87 -6.23 -10.58 -0.19
CA ILE A 87 -5.53 -10.43 1.10
C ILE A 87 -6.37 -9.55 2.00
N THR A 88 -6.97 -10.18 3.01
CA THR A 88 -7.78 -9.49 4.03
C THR A 88 -6.88 -9.11 5.20
N GLY A 89 -7.04 -7.91 5.72
CA GLY A 89 -6.21 -7.44 6.82
C GLY A 89 -6.59 -6.08 7.38
N ASN A 90 -5.70 -5.53 8.20
CA ASN A 90 -5.82 -4.17 8.73
C ASN A 90 -4.85 -3.23 8.02
N ALA A 91 -5.32 -2.05 7.62
CA ALA A 91 -4.51 -1.00 7.04
C ALA A 91 -4.24 0.10 8.10
N LEU A 92 -3.00 0.59 8.13
CA LEU A 92 -2.53 1.59 9.07
C LEU A 92 -1.78 2.69 8.33
N LEU A 93 -1.99 3.94 8.73
CA LEU A 93 -1.32 5.10 8.13
C LEU A 93 -0.04 5.46 8.87
N VAL A 94 1.00 5.81 8.12
CA VAL A 94 2.20 6.48 8.62
C VAL A 94 2.30 7.85 7.95
N PRO A 95 1.70 8.90 8.52
CA PRO A 95 1.73 10.24 7.94
C PRO A 95 2.95 11.04 8.43
N HIS A 96 3.08 12.29 7.96
CA HIS A 96 3.99 13.26 8.57
C HIS A 96 3.57 13.56 10.01
N SER A 97 4.51 13.92 10.90
CA SER A 97 4.24 14.28 12.29
C SER A 97 3.30 15.48 12.47
N LYS A 98 3.18 16.33 11.44
CA LYS A 98 2.22 17.44 11.38
C LYS A 98 0.76 16.98 11.25
N HIS A 99 0.52 15.74 10.82
CA HIS A 99 -0.81 15.16 10.76
C HIS A 99 -1.08 14.34 12.02
N THR A 100 -1.81 14.93 12.97
CA THR A 100 -2.14 14.33 14.26
C THR A 100 -3.44 13.51 14.25
N GLY A 101 -3.82 12.97 13.09
CA GLY A 101 -5.04 12.17 12.95
C GLY A 101 -4.97 10.87 13.77
N ARG A 102 -6.06 10.10 13.76
CA ARG A 102 -6.07 8.77 14.39
C ARG A 102 -5.08 7.86 13.65
N ILE A 103 -3.96 7.57 14.30
CA ILE A 103 -2.95 6.63 13.84
C ILE A 103 -3.16 5.36 14.67
N GLY A 104 -3.46 4.24 14.01
CA GLY A 104 -3.54 2.95 14.69
C GLY A 104 -2.17 2.52 15.22
N GLU A 105 -2.14 1.54 16.12
CA GLU A 105 -0.88 1.03 16.66
C GLU A 105 -0.07 0.37 15.53
N LEU A 106 1.08 0.97 15.20
CA LEU A 106 1.93 0.48 14.14
C LEU A 106 2.68 -0.78 14.60
N PRO A 107 2.94 -1.75 13.70
CA PRO A 107 3.72 -2.92 14.04
C PRO A 107 5.09 -2.53 14.60
N PRO A 108 5.55 -3.16 15.70
CA PRO A 108 6.84 -2.87 16.30
C PRO A 108 7.99 -3.39 15.41
N GLY A 109 9.21 -2.95 15.73
CA GLY A 109 10.43 -3.44 15.06
C GLY A 109 10.82 -2.68 13.79
N TYR A 110 10.16 -1.56 13.50
CA TYR A 110 10.48 -0.69 12.36
C TYR A 110 10.63 0.76 12.80
N ASP A 111 11.60 1.48 12.22
CA ASP A 111 11.59 2.94 12.22
C ASP A 111 10.68 3.42 11.08
N TRP A 112 9.43 3.72 11.42
CA TRP A 112 8.43 4.17 10.47
C TRP A 112 8.72 5.55 9.88
N THR A 113 9.49 6.38 10.58
CA THR A 113 9.91 7.70 10.07
C THR A 113 10.96 7.50 8.97
N GLU A 114 11.96 6.66 9.24
CA GLU A 114 13.00 6.31 8.27
C GLU A 114 12.41 5.60 7.05
N GLU A 115 11.54 4.60 7.25
CA GLU A 115 10.91 3.87 6.14
C GLU A 115 10.06 4.78 5.24
N ARG A 116 9.39 5.77 5.83
CA ARG A 116 8.63 6.78 5.08
C ARG A 116 9.54 7.67 4.26
N GLN A 117 10.64 8.15 4.84
CA GLN A 117 11.66 8.95 4.13
C GLN A 117 12.30 8.15 2.99
N ARG A 118 12.72 6.92 3.27
CA ARG A 118 13.30 6.00 2.27
C ARG A 118 12.34 5.78 1.10
N THR A 119 11.06 5.52 1.39
CA THR A 119 10.05 5.31 0.35
C THR A 119 9.81 6.56 -0.49
N PHE A 120 9.72 7.75 0.12
CA PHE A 120 9.58 9.02 -0.59
C PHE A 120 10.75 9.31 -1.54
N ASN A 121 11.98 9.02 -1.10
CA ASN A 121 13.16 9.20 -1.93
C ASN A 121 13.23 8.19 -3.09
N THR A 122 12.62 7.01 -2.93
CA THR A 122 12.65 5.93 -3.94
C THR A 122 11.61 6.09 -5.06
N VAL A 123 10.45 6.72 -4.78
CA VAL A 123 9.45 6.95 -5.84
C VAL A 123 9.98 7.94 -6.89
N SER A 124 9.40 7.96 -8.09
CA SER A 124 9.89 8.87 -9.15
C SER A 124 9.64 10.34 -8.81
N GLY A 125 10.41 11.25 -9.40
CA GLY A 125 10.22 12.69 -9.21
C GLY A 125 8.82 13.18 -9.60
N ARG A 126 8.20 12.57 -10.61
CA ARG A 126 6.79 12.84 -10.99
C ARG A 126 5.80 12.45 -9.90
N ILE A 127 6.05 11.31 -9.22
CA ILE A 127 5.19 10.87 -8.12
C ILE A 127 5.37 11.80 -6.92
N ARG A 128 6.60 12.18 -6.55
CA ARG A 128 6.84 13.19 -5.49
C ARG A 128 6.09 14.49 -5.79
N ALA A 129 6.22 15.00 -7.01
CA ALA A 129 5.57 16.24 -7.41
C ALA A 129 4.03 16.18 -7.36
N SER A 130 3.44 14.99 -7.51
CA SER A 130 1.98 14.80 -7.39
C SER A 130 1.43 15.14 -6.01
N PHE A 131 2.25 15.10 -4.95
CA PHE A 131 1.85 15.46 -3.59
C PHE A 131 1.78 16.98 -3.36
N CYS A 132 2.24 17.80 -4.31
CA CYS A 132 2.04 19.25 -4.29
C CYS A 132 0.73 19.69 -4.94
N ARG A 133 -0.05 18.76 -5.50
CA ARG A 133 -1.35 19.08 -6.09
C ARG A 133 -2.31 19.63 -5.02
N PRO A 134 -3.34 20.39 -5.44
CA PRO A 134 -4.50 20.63 -4.59
C PRO A 134 -5.05 19.33 -4.00
N VAL A 135 -5.83 19.46 -2.91
CA VAL A 135 -6.38 18.32 -2.19
C VAL A 135 -7.05 17.34 -3.18
N PRO A 136 -6.62 16.08 -3.22
CA PRO A 136 -7.16 15.14 -4.21
C PRO A 136 -8.68 14.98 -4.09
N GLY A 137 -9.38 15.18 -5.21
CA GLY A 137 -10.84 15.09 -5.28
C GLY A 137 -11.59 16.41 -5.11
N THR A 138 -10.90 17.53 -4.85
CA THR A 138 -11.52 18.87 -4.89
C THR A 138 -11.62 19.41 -6.32
N SER A 139 -12.44 20.45 -6.51
CA SER A 139 -12.52 21.18 -7.78
C SER A 139 -11.14 21.67 -8.25
N LEU A 140 -10.88 21.54 -9.54
CA LEU A 140 -9.67 22.03 -10.17
C LEU A 140 -9.94 23.40 -10.78
N GLU A 141 -9.39 24.44 -10.16
CA GLU A 141 -9.52 25.80 -10.67
C GLU A 141 -8.66 26.02 -11.93
N PRO A 142 -9.16 26.73 -12.96
CA PRO A 142 -8.39 27.06 -14.15
C PRO A 142 -7.07 27.77 -13.81
N GLY A 143 -5.98 27.36 -14.45
CA GLY A 143 -4.65 27.96 -14.24
C GLY A 143 -3.90 27.47 -13.01
N THR A 144 -4.45 26.52 -12.24
CA THR A 144 -3.72 25.86 -11.15
C THR A 144 -2.51 25.11 -11.72
N THR A 145 -1.32 25.36 -11.16
CA THR A 145 -0.07 24.68 -11.52
C THR A 145 0.57 24.03 -10.30
N TRP A 146 1.41 23.03 -10.54
CA TRP A 146 2.23 22.34 -9.55
C TRP A 146 3.51 21.86 -10.26
N PRO A 147 4.60 21.58 -9.53
CA PRO A 147 5.82 21.05 -10.14
C PRO A 147 5.55 19.76 -10.91
N GLU A 148 6.24 19.55 -12.04
CA GLU A 148 6.15 18.30 -12.80
C GLU A 148 7.03 17.20 -12.21
N GLN A 149 8.16 17.59 -11.61
CA GLN A 149 9.13 16.71 -10.98
C GLN A 149 9.70 17.39 -9.74
N LEU A 150 9.96 16.59 -8.71
CA LEU A 150 10.68 17.02 -7.51
C LEU A 150 11.85 16.07 -7.22
N PRO A 151 12.99 16.60 -6.71
CA PRO A 151 14.11 15.77 -6.29
C PRO A 151 13.78 15.02 -4.98
N PRO A 152 14.62 14.06 -4.57
CA PRO A 152 14.60 13.50 -3.22
C PRO A 152 14.78 14.56 -2.13
N LEU A 153 14.47 14.19 -0.88
CA LEU A 153 14.75 15.03 0.28
C LEU A 153 16.25 15.33 0.40
N GLY A 154 16.59 16.60 0.58
CA GLY A 154 17.97 17.09 0.71
C GLY A 154 18.66 17.46 -0.61
N GLU A 155 17.99 17.22 -1.75
CA GLU A 155 18.59 17.40 -3.09
C GLU A 155 17.99 18.57 -3.88
N TRP A 156 17.37 19.55 -3.20
CA TRP A 156 16.82 20.75 -3.84
C TRP A 156 17.91 21.72 -4.28
N LYS A 157 17.67 22.45 -5.37
CA LYS A 157 18.61 23.43 -5.96
C LYS A 157 18.35 24.87 -5.54
N ASN A 158 17.19 25.17 -4.97
CA ASN A 158 16.83 26.49 -4.44
C ASN A 158 15.72 26.40 -3.38
N ASP A 159 15.44 27.51 -2.70
CA ASP A 159 14.44 27.57 -1.62
C ASP A 159 13.02 27.24 -2.09
N VAL A 160 12.65 27.60 -3.33
CA VAL A 160 11.32 27.28 -3.91
C VAL A 160 11.15 25.76 -4.05
N GLU A 161 12.16 25.07 -4.58
CA GLU A 161 12.10 23.62 -4.72
C GLU A 161 12.18 22.93 -3.34
N ARG A 162 12.91 23.49 -2.37
CA ARG A 162 12.90 23.01 -0.98
C ARG A 162 11.48 23.03 -0.42
N GLU A 163 10.80 24.17 -0.47
CA GLU A 163 9.43 24.32 0.04
C GLU A 163 8.45 23.37 -0.64
N GLN A 164 8.60 23.14 -1.95
CA GLN A 164 7.80 22.17 -2.69
C GLN A 164 8.08 20.73 -2.25
N VAL A 165 9.34 20.34 -2.08
CA VAL A 165 9.72 19.01 -1.59
C VAL A 165 9.19 18.79 -0.17
N GLU A 166 9.31 19.79 0.71
CA GLU A 166 8.78 19.72 2.08
C GLU A 166 7.26 19.61 2.10
N THR A 167 6.56 20.36 1.24
CA THR A 167 5.09 20.27 1.08
C THR A 167 4.68 18.89 0.57
N ALA A 168 5.35 18.38 -0.48
CA ALA A 168 5.11 17.05 -1.01
C ALA A 168 5.37 15.98 0.06
N PHE A 169 6.46 16.13 0.80
CA PHE A 169 6.79 15.20 1.86
C PHE A 169 5.77 15.28 2.98
N GLU A 170 5.28 16.45 3.40
CA GLU A 170 4.23 16.57 4.42
C GLU A 170 2.96 15.78 4.04
N ASN A 171 2.50 15.92 2.80
CA ASN A 171 1.29 15.24 2.31
C ASN A 171 1.49 13.73 2.06
N PHE A 172 2.74 13.26 1.94
CA PHE A 172 3.07 11.86 1.70
C PHE A 172 2.81 10.99 2.94
N ALA A 173 2.19 9.84 2.76
CA ALA A 173 2.02 8.85 3.81
C ALA A 173 2.31 7.44 3.30
N LEU A 174 2.79 6.57 4.20
CA LEU A 174 2.72 5.13 3.96
C LEU A 174 1.35 4.62 4.37
N LEU A 175 0.91 3.59 3.66
CA LEU A 175 -0.18 2.74 4.09
C LEU A 175 0.37 1.32 4.26
N VAL A 176 0.35 0.85 5.49
CA VAL A 176 0.88 -0.45 5.91
C VAL A 176 -0.29 -1.41 6.08
N ILE A 177 -0.33 -2.48 5.29
CA ILE A 177 -1.33 -3.53 5.40
C ILE A 177 -0.75 -4.70 6.18
N CYS A 178 -1.43 -5.11 7.24
CA CYS A 178 -1.16 -6.26 8.08
C CYS A 178 -2.10 -7.40 7.69
N PRO A 179 -1.64 -8.41 6.92
CA PRO A 179 -2.47 -9.53 6.49
C PRO A 179 -2.95 -10.39 7.66
N LEU A 180 -4.21 -10.80 7.59
CA LEU A 180 -4.85 -11.74 8.51
C LEU A 180 -5.26 -13.03 7.79
N GLU A 181 -5.69 -12.91 6.54
CA GLU A 181 -6.12 -14.01 5.68
C GLU A 181 -5.67 -13.75 4.23
N VAL A 182 -5.33 -14.82 3.52
CA VAL A 182 -5.00 -14.81 2.09
C VAL A 182 -5.81 -15.90 1.39
N ASP A 183 -6.57 -15.53 0.38
CA ASP A 183 -7.33 -16.43 -0.49
C ASP A 183 -6.70 -16.38 -1.89
N PHE A 184 -6.04 -17.47 -2.26
CA PHE A 184 -5.26 -17.61 -3.48
C PHE A 184 -5.93 -18.57 -4.45
N VAL A 185 -6.21 -18.10 -5.66
CA VAL A 185 -6.83 -18.88 -6.74
C VAL A 185 -5.89 -18.95 -7.95
N GLU A 186 -5.70 -20.15 -8.47
CA GLU A 186 -5.01 -20.44 -9.73
C GLU A 186 -6.04 -20.90 -10.77
N LEU A 187 -6.22 -20.11 -11.84
CA LEU A 187 -7.24 -20.38 -12.88
C LEU A 187 -6.68 -21.10 -14.12
N LYS A 188 -5.36 -21.22 -14.23
CA LYS A 188 -4.68 -21.91 -15.32
C LYS A 188 -4.78 -23.45 -15.28
N PRO A 189 -4.63 -24.13 -14.12
CA PRO A 189 -4.77 -25.59 -14.07
C PRO A 189 -6.24 -26.04 -14.23
N ILE A 190 -6.46 -27.27 -14.70
CA ILE A 190 -7.78 -27.90 -14.80
C ILE A 190 -7.76 -29.22 -14.00
N PRO A 191 -8.59 -29.38 -12.94
CA PRO A 191 -9.45 -28.35 -12.36
C PRO A 191 -8.64 -27.19 -11.77
N ASN A 192 -9.29 -26.04 -11.61
CA ASN A 192 -8.70 -24.87 -10.94
C ASN A 192 -8.27 -25.25 -9.51
N ILE A 193 -7.35 -24.47 -8.93
CA ILE A 193 -6.85 -24.70 -7.58
C ILE A 193 -7.14 -23.46 -6.73
N ARG A 194 -7.58 -23.69 -5.48
CA ARG A 194 -7.78 -22.61 -4.50
C ARG A 194 -7.23 -23.01 -3.14
N THR A 195 -6.48 -22.09 -2.56
CA THR A 195 -5.80 -22.27 -1.28
C THR A 195 -6.06 -21.05 -0.39
N THR A 196 -6.54 -21.29 0.81
CA THR A 196 -6.68 -20.25 1.84
C THR A 196 -5.56 -20.35 2.86
N TYR A 197 -5.05 -19.22 3.29
CA TYR A 197 -4.10 -19.09 4.39
C TYR A 197 -4.71 -18.19 5.45
N ALA A 198 -4.75 -18.63 6.71
CA ALA A 198 -5.27 -17.82 7.81
C ALA A 198 -4.44 -18.00 9.07
N ILE A 199 -4.42 -16.99 9.94
CA ILE A 199 -3.77 -17.10 11.24
C ILE A 199 -4.70 -17.82 12.23
N HIS A 200 -4.22 -18.93 12.78
CA HIS A 200 -4.87 -19.69 13.85
C HIS A 200 -3.82 -19.99 14.94
N ASP A 201 -4.15 -19.70 16.21
CA ASP A 201 -3.23 -19.78 17.36
C ASP A 201 -1.85 -19.11 17.11
N GLY A 202 -1.85 -17.96 16.44
CA GLY A 202 -0.64 -17.18 16.15
C GLY A 202 0.27 -17.78 15.08
N LYS A 203 -0.19 -18.82 14.36
CA LYS A 203 0.52 -19.43 13.25
C LYS A 203 -0.33 -19.39 12.00
N TRP A 204 0.32 -19.29 10.85
CA TRP A 204 -0.41 -19.46 9.60
C TRP A 204 -0.73 -20.93 9.36
N GLU A 205 -1.97 -21.18 8.97
CA GLU A 205 -2.43 -22.47 8.46
C GLU A 205 -2.79 -22.34 6.99
N GLU A 206 -2.36 -23.32 6.18
CA GLU A 206 -2.69 -23.47 4.76
C GLU A 206 -3.78 -24.53 4.61
N ARG A 207 -4.82 -24.24 3.81
CA ARG A 207 -5.91 -25.18 3.52
C ARG A 207 -6.27 -25.11 2.05
N ALA A 208 -6.25 -26.25 1.36
CA ALA A 208 -6.85 -26.38 0.05
C ALA A 208 -8.38 -26.38 0.19
N VAL A 209 -9.06 -25.61 -0.66
CA VAL A 209 -10.52 -25.48 -0.66
C VAL A 209 -11.04 -25.67 -2.09
N VAL A 210 -12.34 -25.91 -2.23
CA VAL A 210 -12.97 -25.98 -3.54
C VAL A 210 -12.84 -24.61 -4.23
N PRO A 211 -12.41 -24.55 -5.51
CA PRO A 211 -12.30 -23.30 -6.27
C PRO A 211 -13.58 -22.46 -6.28
#